data_AF-A0A327KQ42-F1
#
_entry.id   AF-A0A327KQ42-F1
#
_cell.length_a   1.000
_cell.length_b   1.000
_cell.length_c   1.000
_cell.angle_alpha   90.00
_cell.angle_beta   90.00
_cell.angle_gamma   90.00
#
_symmetry.space_group_name_H-M   'P 1'
#
loop_
_entity.id
_entity.type
_entity.pdbx_description
1 polymer ?
#
loop_
_entity_poly.entity_id
_entity_poly.type
_entity_poly.pdbx_seq_one_letter_code
_entity_poly.pdbx_strand_id
1 'polypeptide(L)'
;MTSHRKTLRTAAELAEHGLVRPQDAAALDAVAARYAVAVTPAIAALIDRSDPDDPIARQFLPDPAELDTADEERPDPIGDDAMSPVEGVVHRYPDRVLLKLVHVCPVYCRFCFRRAMVGPGGRPTLSPKKIAAALDYVRGHREIFEVILTGGDPLILAPDKLAAVVQALGAIAHVKVVRVHTRVPVAVPEAITAALVEALKIPGKATYVVLHANHPRELTENARDACGRLIDAGIPMLSQSVLLRGVNDDDKTLAELMRSFVAARIKPYYLHHGDLAPGTGHLRTTLAEGQALMRRLRGRVSGLAQPTYVLDLPGGAGKVPVGPTHAVPVGGCEPGGPAHWEIEDLQGRTHTYPPGPEDADPAPEEDWDGRESES
;
A
#
# COMPACT_ATOMS: atom_id res chain seq x y z
N MET A 1 -14.48 -31.94 -6.99
CA MET A 1 -13.69 -30.85 -7.63
C MET A 1 -14.42 -29.50 -7.64
N THR A 2 -15.26 -29.17 -6.63
CA THR A 2 -16.06 -27.93 -6.59
C THR A 2 -15.73 -26.98 -5.42
N SER A 3 -14.77 -27.33 -4.55
CA SER A 3 -14.41 -26.54 -3.35
C SER A 3 -13.55 -25.30 -3.64
N HIS A 4 -12.81 -25.26 -4.75
CA HIS A 4 -11.74 -24.28 -4.99
C HIS A 4 -12.19 -22.86 -5.40
N ARG A 5 -13.49 -22.54 -5.40
CA ARG A 5 -14.00 -21.19 -5.75
C ARG A 5 -14.50 -20.38 -4.56
N LYS A 6 -14.53 -20.95 -3.36
CA LYS A 6 -15.01 -20.26 -2.16
C LYS A 6 -13.90 -19.44 -1.53
N THR A 7 -14.22 -18.25 -1.01
CA THR A 7 -13.32 -17.52 -0.10
C THR A 7 -13.28 -18.23 1.25
N LEU A 8 -12.08 -18.55 1.73
CA LEU A 8 -11.84 -19.24 3.00
C LEU A 8 -11.86 -18.23 4.15
N ARG A 9 -12.55 -18.52 5.25
CA ARG A 9 -12.85 -17.59 6.34
C ARG A 9 -12.62 -18.14 7.74
N THR A 10 -12.41 -19.44 7.88
CA THR A 10 -12.20 -20.09 9.19
C THR A 10 -10.92 -20.90 9.19
N ALA A 11 -10.36 -21.16 10.37
CA ALA A 11 -9.18 -22.02 10.50
C ALA A 11 -9.44 -23.42 9.96
N ALA A 12 -10.66 -23.96 10.18
CA ALA A 12 -11.09 -25.23 9.62
C ALA A 12 -11.06 -25.24 8.09
N GLU A 13 -11.63 -24.22 7.43
CA GLU A 13 -11.60 -24.11 5.97
C GLU A 13 -10.18 -23.98 5.42
N LEU A 14 -9.29 -23.25 6.11
CA LEU A 14 -7.88 -23.14 5.75
C LEU A 14 -7.16 -24.50 5.87
N ALA A 15 -7.45 -25.26 6.93
CA ALA A 15 -6.85 -26.57 7.18
C ALA A 15 -7.33 -27.61 6.15
N GLU A 16 -8.63 -27.61 5.81
CA GLU A 16 -9.21 -28.46 4.76
C GLU A 16 -8.56 -28.22 3.38
N HIS A 17 -8.06 -27.01 3.13
CA HIS A 17 -7.37 -26.62 1.90
C HIS A 17 -5.84 -26.76 1.99
N GLY A 18 -5.33 -27.33 3.08
CA GLY A 18 -3.90 -27.55 3.31
C GLY A 18 -3.09 -26.26 3.39
N LEU A 19 -3.72 -25.14 3.75
CA LEU A 19 -3.03 -23.85 3.92
C LEU A 19 -2.47 -23.68 5.32
N VAL A 20 -3.08 -24.34 6.32
CA VAL A 20 -2.59 -24.40 7.70
C VAL A 20 -2.63 -25.84 8.19
N ARG A 21 -1.83 -26.16 9.21
CA ARG A 21 -1.86 -27.51 9.79
C ARG A 21 -3.13 -27.67 10.65
N PRO A 22 -3.86 -28.80 10.56
CA PRO A 22 -5.07 -29.01 11.36
C PRO A 22 -4.86 -28.86 12.87
N GLN A 23 -3.67 -29.21 13.37
CA GLN A 23 -3.30 -29.07 14.79
C GLN A 23 -3.18 -27.62 15.27
N ASP A 24 -2.96 -26.66 14.36
CA ASP A 24 -2.88 -25.24 14.70
C ASP A 24 -4.25 -24.57 14.71
N ALA A 25 -5.30 -25.24 14.21
CA ALA A 25 -6.62 -24.63 13.97
C ALA A 25 -7.22 -23.98 15.23
N ALA A 26 -7.08 -24.61 16.40
CA ALA A 26 -7.59 -24.06 17.66
C ALA A 26 -6.90 -22.74 18.05
N ALA A 27 -5.59 -22.61 17.84
CA ALA A 27 -4.87 -21.36 18.08
C ALA A 27 -5.28 -20.27 17.07
N LEU A 28 -5.49 -20.67 15.82
CA LEU A 28 -5.93 -19.77 14.75
C LEU A 28 -7.39 -19.31 14.92
N ASP A 29 -8.25 -20.11 15.56
CA ASP A 29 -9.61 -19.70 15.90
C ASP A 29 -9.62 -18.56 16.94
N ALA A 30 -8.68 -18.57 17.90
CA ALA A 30 -8.53 -17.46 18.83
C ALA A 30 -8.14 -16.15 18.13
N VAL A 31 -7.30 -16.24 17.09
CA VAL A 31 -6.96 -15.11 16.22
C VAL A 31 -8.17 -14.68 15.39
N ALA A 32 -8.89 -15.62 14.78
CA ALA A 32 -10.06 -15.37 13.94
C ALA A 32 -11.23 -14.75 14.72
N ALA A 33 -11.31 -15.01 16.02
CA ALA A 33 -12.28 -14.37 16.92
C ALA A 33 -12.01 -12.86 17.11
N ARG A 34 -10.75 -12.42 17.01
CA ARG A 34 -10.37 -11.01 17.14
C ARG A 34 -10.28 -10.31 15.78
N TYR A 35 -9.81 -11.00 14.76
CA TYR A 35 -9.46 -10.41 13.47
C TYR A 35 -9.99 -11.27 12.33
N ALA A 36 -10.72 -10.63 11.43
CA ALA A 36 -11.33 -11.32 10.30
C ALA A 36 -10.32 -12.11 9.46
N VAL A 37 -10.76 -13.25 8.95
CA VAL A 37 -10.02 -14.06 7.98
C VAL A 37 -10.81 -14.11 6.68
N ALA A 38 -10.11 -13.85 5.58
CA ALA A 38 -10.64 -13.94 4.24
C ALA A 38 -9.49 -14.20 3.28
N VAL A 39 -9.45 -15.39 2.69
CA VAL A 39 -8.47 -15.78 1.69
C VAL A 39 -9.21 -16.21 0.44
N THR A 40 -9.17 -15.37 -0.59
CA THR A 40 -9.82 -15.61 -1.88
C THR A 40 -9.08 -16.71 -2.65
N PRO A 41 -9.74 -17.40 -3.60
CA PRO A 41 -9.10 -18.40 -4.44
C PRO A 41 -7.81 -17.91 -5.13
N ALA A 42 -7.81 -16.67 -5.64
CA ALA A 42 -6.64 -16.09 -6.31
C ALA A 42 -5.42 -16.02 -5.37
N ILE A 43 -5.62 -15.55 -4.13
CA ILE A 43 -4.57 -15.50 -3.10
C ILE A 43 -4.19 -16.91 -2.62
N ALA A 44 -5.16 -17.80 -2.36
CA ALA A 44 -4.87 -19.17 -1.93
C ALA A 44 -4.04 -19.94 -2.96
N ALA A 45 -4.22 -19.67 -4.26
CA ALA A 45 -3.44 -20.27 -5.33
C ALA A 45 -2.00 -19.77 -5.38
N LEU A 46 -1.72 -18.60 -4.80
CA LEU A 46 -0.38 -18.02 -4.73
C LEU A 46 0.45 -18.54 -3.57
N ILE A 47 -0.14 -19.21 -2.58
CA ILE A 47 0.59 -19.69 -1.40
C ILE A 47 1.34 -20.98 -1.75
N ASP A 48 2.66 -21.00 -1.54
CA ASP A 48 3.43 -22.24 -1.54
C ASP A 48 3.22 -22.96 -0.21
N ARG A 49 2.57 -24.13 -0.27
CA ARG A 49 2.24 -24.93 0.92
C ARG A 49 3.45 -25.68 1.48
N SER A 50 4.52 -25.80 0.70
CA SER A 50 5.75 -26.49 1.11
C SER A 50 6.73 -25.56 1.82
N ASP A 51 6.57 -24.25 1.65
CA ASP A 51 7.40 -23.23 2.27
C ASP A 51 6.72 -22.69 3.55
N PRO A 52 7.24 -23.01 4.75
CA PRO A 52 6.69 -22.49 6.01
C PRO A 52 6.88 -20.97 6.15
N ASP A 53 7.78 -20.38 5.38
CA ASP A 53 8.10 -18.96 5.39
C ASP A 53 7.48 -18.21 4.20
N ASP A 54 6.53 -18.83 3.48
CA ASP A 54 5.95 -18.28 2.25
C ASP A 54 5.46 -16.82 2.44
N PRO A 55 5.97 -15.87 1.63
CA PRO A 55 5.70 -14.45 1.83
C PRO A 55 4.25 -14.07 1.49
N ILE A 56 3.51 -14.92 0.78
CA ILE A 56 2.07 -14.71 0.53
C ILE A 56 1.29 -15.22 1.74
N ALA A 57 1.61 -16.41 2.27
CA ALA A 57 1.01 -16.95 3.48
C ALA A 57 1.10 -15.96 4.64
N ARG A 58 2.29 -15.40 4.90
CA ARG A 58 2.54 -14.39 5.94
C ARG A 58 1.64 -13.16 5.86
N GLN A 59 1.15 -12.81 4.67
CA GLN A 59 0.27 -11.65 4.48
C GLN A 59 -1.21 -11.94 4.74
N PHE A 60 -1.64 -13.20 4.67
CA PHE A 60 -3.07 -13.54 4.59
C PHE A 60 -3.53 -14.67 5.53
N LEU A 61 -2.65 -15.57 5.94
CA LEU A 61 -2.97 -16.63 6.90
C LEU A 61 -2.78 -16.12 8.33
N PRO A 62 -3.71 -16.43 9.25
CA PRO A 62 -3.56 -16.01 10.65
C PRO A 62 -2.35 -16.66 11.32
N ASP A 63 -1.74 -15.93 12.25
CA ASP A 63 -0.60 -16.37 13.06
C ASP A 63 -0.91 -16.14 14.55
N PRO A 64 -0.61 -17.10 15.46
CA PRO A 64 -0.80 -16.90 16.90
C PRO A 64 -0.09 -15.66 17.48
N ALA A 65 1.03 -15.22 16.89
CA ALA A 65 1.74 -13.99 17.28
C ALA A 65 0.88 -12.73 17.15
N GLU A 66 -0.25 -12.79 16.42
CA GLU A 66 -1.22 -11.70 16.33
C GLU A 66 -2.02 -11.50 17.63
N LEU A 67 -1.95 -12.44 18.57
CA LEU A 67 -2.57 -12.31 19.88
C LEU A 67 -1.74 -11.48 20.85
N ASP A 68 -0.45 -11.29 20.54
CA ASP A 68 0.49 -10.52 21.33
C ASP A 68 0.47 -9.06 20.86
N THR A 69 -0.11 -8.20 21.70
CA THR A 69 -0.17 -6.75 21.43
C THR A 69 0.90 -6.05 22.26
N ALA A 70 1.76 -5.28 21.60
CA ALA A 70 2.80 -4.49 22.26
C ALA A 70 2.24 -3.18 22.82
N ASP A 71 2.89 -2.60 23.83
CA ASP A 71 2.41 -1.40 24.54
C ASP A 71 2.30 -0.16 23.62
N GLU A 72 3.15 -0.08 22.60
CA GLU A 72 3.16 1.01 21.62
C GLU A 72 2.06 0.89 20.54
N GLU A 73 1.46 -0.30 20.40
CA GLU A 73 0.40 -0.57 19.43
C GLU A 73 -0.94 -0.01 19.91
N ARG A 74 -1.76 0.47 18.97
CA ARG A 74 -3.04 1.11 19.29
C ARG A 74 -4.10 0.85 18.22
N PRO A 75 -5.40 0.72 18.58
CA PRO A 75 -6.47 0.43 17.62
C PRO A 75 -6.63 1.45 16.48
N ASP A 76 -6.32 2.72 16.74
CA ASP A 76 -6.27 3.79 15.73
C ASP A 76 -4.84 4.32 15.56
N PRO A 77 -3.96 3.58 14.85
CA PRO A 77 -2.52 3.87 14.81
C PRO A 77 -2.17 5.15 14.06
N ILE A 78 -3.06 5.63 13.19
CA ILE A 78 -2.81 6.80 12.31
C ILE A 78 -3.75 7.98 12.57
N GLY A 79 -4.67 7.87 13.54
CA GLY A 79 -5.62 8.93 13.88
C GLY A 79 -6.78 9.09 12.91
N ASP A 80 -7.25 7.99 12.29
CA ASP A 80 -8.39 8.00 11.39
C ASP A 80 -9.68 8.45 12.09
N ASP A 81 -9.86 8.11 13.37
CA ASP A 81 -11.03 8.52 14.16
C ASP A 81 -10.83 9.90 14.76
N ALA A 82 -9.61 10.20 15.22
CA ALA A 82 -9.26 11.52 15.74
C ALA A 82 -9.48 12.63 14.69
N MET A 83 -9.27 12.32 13.41
CA MET A 83 -9.42 13.25 12.29
C MET A 83 -10.75 13.07 11.54
N SER A 84 -11.80 12.53 12.20
CA SER A 84 -13.10 12.23 11.58
C SER A 84 -14.19 13.25 11.95
N PRO A 85 -14.34 14.37 11.20
CA PRO A 85 -15.35 15.40 11.51
C PRO A 85 -16.79 14.92 11.30
N VAL A 86 -17.00 13.98 10.38
CA VAL A 86 -18.28 13.33 10.11
C VAL A 86 -17.99 11.85 9.86
N GLU A 87 -18.87 10.96 10.32
CA GLU A 87 -18.65 9.52 10.15
C GLU A 87 -18.41 9.16 8.67
N GLY A 88 -17.30 8.46 8.42
CA GLY A 88 -16.87 8.07 7.09
C GLY A 88 -15.89 9.04 6.45
N VAL A 89 -15.75 10.27 6.93
CA VAL A 89 -14.76 11.24 6.45
C VAL A 89 -13.56 11.25 7.37
N VAL A 90 -12.35 11.22 6.83
CA VAL A 90 -11.13 11.59 7.56
C VAL A 90 -10.51 12.80 6.87
N HIS A 91 -10.46 13.93 7.57
CA HIS A 91 -9.92 15.19 7.03
C HIS A 91 -8.69 15.61 7.82
N ARG A 92 -7.52 15.10 7.40
CA ARG A 92 -6.23 15.35 8.06
C ARG A 92 -5.30 16.29 7.32
N TYR A 93 -5.53 16.47 6.02
CA TYR A 93 -4.74 17.35 5.16
C TYR A 93 -5.61 18.50 4.66
N PRO A 94 -5.05 19.70 4.44
CA PRO A 94 -5.86 20.87 4.09
C PRO A 94 -6.75 20.73 2.85
N ASP A 95 -6.32 19.96 1.85
CA ASP A 95 -6.94 19.95 0.51
C ASP A 95 -7.54 18.60 0.13
N ARG A 96 -7.58 17.63 1.05
CA ARG A 96 -8.02 16.27 0.71
C ARG A 96 -8.56 15.48 1.88
N VAL A 97 -9.54 14.64 1.56
CA VAL A 97 -10.21 13.78 2.55
C VAL A 97 -10.18 12.32 2.14
N LEU A 98 -10.20 11.44 3.13
CA LEU A 98 -10.57 10.03 2.93
C LEU A 98 -12.09 9.90 3.09
N LEU A 99 -12.71 9.10 2.22
CA LEU A 99 -14.10 8.68 2.32
C LEU A 99 -14.15 7.15 2.49
N LYS A 100 -14.38 6.71 3.73
CA LYS A 100 -14.48 5.30 4.15
C LYS A 100 -15.86 4.73 3.83
N LEU A 101 -16.08 4.32 2.57
CA LEU A 101 -17.40 3.87 2.09
C LEU A 101 -17.85 2.56 2.74
N VAL A 102 -16.92 1.62 2.88
CA VAL A 102 -17.15 0.25 3.36
C VAL A 102 -16.12 -0.09 4.42
N HIS A 103 -16.43 -1.06 5.29
CA HIS A 103 -15.52 -1.57 6.32
C HIS A 103 -15.29 -3.08 6.17
N VAL A 104 -15.36 -3.56 4.93
CA VAL A 104 -15.17 -4.96 4.56
C VAL A 104 -14.21 -5.03 3.39
N CYS A 105 -13.44 -6.10 3.31
CA CYS A 105 -12.46 -6.36 2.25
C CYS A 105 -12.71 -7.74 1.62
N PRO A 106 -12.29 -7.97 0.37
CA PRO A 106 -12.35 -9.31 -0.22
C PRO A 106 -11.38 -10.28 0.46
N VAL A 107 -10.25 -9.74 0.93
CA VAL A 107 -9.21 -10.41 1.72
C VAL A 107 -8.84 -9.58 2.94
N TYR A 108 -8.47 -10.21 4.05
CA TYR A 108 -8.02 -9.51 5.25
C TYR A 108 -6.52 -9.70 5.45
N CYS A 109 -5.78 -8.61 5.27
CA CYS A 109 -4.33 -8.58 5.41
C CYS A 109 -3.95 -8.68 6.89
N ARG A 110 -2.99 -9.54 7.25
CA ARG A 110 -2.55 -9.71 8.65
C ARG A 110 -1.81 -8.50 9.23
N PHE A 111 -1.36 -7.61 8.36
CA PHE A 111 -0.72 -6.33 8.69
C PHE A 111 -1.67 -5.12 8.56
N CYS A 112 -2.99 -5.34 8.39
CA CYS A 112 -3.93 -4.25 8.15
C CYS A 112 -3.98 -3.28 9.34
N PHE A 113 -3.60 -2.02 9.12
CA PHE A 113 -3.65 -1.01 10.18
C PHE A 113 -5.07 -0.67 10.64
N ARG A 114 -6.09 -0.99 9.81
CA ARG A 114 -7.51 -0.84 10.12
C ARG A 114 -8.16 -2.10 10.69
N ARG A 115 -7.38 -3.13 11.06
CA ARG A 115 -7.90 -4.43 11.55
C ARG A 115 -8.84 -4.34 12.75
N ALA A 116 -8.75 -3.29 13.57
CA ALA A 116 -9.69 -3.05 14.67
C ALA A 116 -11.04 -2.48 14.20
N MET A 117 -11.09 -1.90 12.99
CA MET A 117 -12.29 -1.30 12.40
C MET A 117 -13.00 -2.23 11.41
N VAL A 118 -12.25 -3.13 10.75
CA VAL A 118 -12.77 -4.07 9.74
C VAL A 118 -12.85 -5.49 10.30
N GLY A 119 -13.96 -6.21 10.07
CA GLY A 119 -14.11 -7.60 10.53
C GLY A 119 -15.17 -7.83 11.62
N PRO A 120 -15.10 -8.97 12.37
CA PRO A 120 -16.00 -9.27 13.48
C PRO A 120 -16.07 -8.12 14.48
N GLY A 121 -17.29 -7.67 14.81
CA GLY A 121 -17.50 -6.51 15.70
C GLY A 121 -17.05 -5.15 15.12
N GLY A 122 -16.57 -5.13 13.88
CA GLY A 122 -16.17 -3.92 13.16
C GLY A 122 -17.35 -3.04 12.75
N ARG A 123 -17.04 -1.89 12.15
CA ARG A 123 -18.06 -0.91 11.76
C ARG A 123 -18.88 -1.41 10.58
N PRO A 124 -20.19 -1.10 10.50
CA PRO A 124 -20.97 -1.41 9.31
C PRO A 124 -20.52 -0.54 8.13
N THR A 125 -20.84 -1.00 6.91
CA THR A 125 -20.82 -0.14 5.72
C THR A 125 -21.67 1.11 5.95
N LEU A 126 -21.23 2.26 5.44
CA LEU A 126 -21.99 3.50 5.61
C LEU A 126 -23.39 3.36 5.02
N SER A 127 -24.41 3.77 5.79
CA SER A 127 -25.77 3.86 5.27
C SER A 127 -25.88 4.99 4.24
N PRO A 128 -26.88 4.96 3.34
CA PRO A 128 -27.09 6.04 2.37
C PRO A 128 -27.17 7.43 3.02
N LYS A 129 -27.78 7.52 4.22
CA LYS A 129 -27.85 8.77 5.00
C LYS A 129 -26.45 9.27 5.42
N LYS A 130 -25.57 8.36 5.86
CA LYS A 130 -24.20 8.71 6.26
C LYS A 130 -23.33 9.10 5.06
N ILE A 131 -23.50 8.42 3.92
CA ILE A 131 -22.84 8.79 2.66
C ILE A 131 -23.29 10.20 2.23
N ALA A 132 -24.58 10.52 2.31
CA ALA A 132 -25.08 11.86 2.01
C ALA A 132 -24.45 12.93 2.91
N ALA A 133 -24.39 12.69 4.23
CA ALA A 133 -23.75 13.59 5.18
C ALA A 133 -22.24 13.79 4.90
N ALA A 134 -21.53 12.73 4.53
CA ALA A 134 -20.13 12.82 4.11
C ALA A 134 -19.94 13.63 2.82
N LEU A 135 -20.85 13.48 1.84
CA LEU A 135 -20.85 14.30 0.62
C LEU A 135 -21.18 15.76 0.91
N ASP A 136 -22.11 16.04 1.82
CA ASP A 136 -22.43 17.40 2.27
C ASP A 136 -21.24 18.07 2.96
N TYR A 137 -20.49 17.32 3.77
CA TYR A 137 -19.21 17.79 4.30
C TYR A 137 -18.28 18.23 3.17
N VAL A 138 -18.06 17.39 2.16
CA VAL A 138 -17.20 17.74 1.01
C VAL A 138 -17.72 18.97 0.25
N ARG A 139 -19.05 19.11 0.08
CA ARG A 139 -19.65 20.29 -0.56
C ARG A 139 -19.39 21.58 0.21
N GLY A 140 -19.43 21.52 1.54
CA GLY A 140 -19.24 22.67 2.43
C GLY A 140 -17.78 23.17 2.53
N HIS A 141 -16.80 22.32 2.18
CA HIS A 141 -15.37 22.59 2.36
C HIS A 141 -14.72 22.78 0.99
N ARG A 142 -14.64 24.05 0.54
CA ARG A 142 -14.23 24.42 -0.83
C ARG A 142 -12.74 24.24 -1.11
N GLU A 143 -11.93 24.12 -0.06
CA GLU A 143 -10.51 23.81 -0.10
C GLU A 143 -10.22 22.37 -0.55
N ILE A 144 -11.20 21.46 -0.46
CA ILE A 144 -11.04 20.05 -0.84
C ILE A 144 -10.88 19.93 -2.36
N PHE A 145 -9.66 19.64 -2.78
CA PHE A 145 -9.29 19.36 -4.16
C PHE A 145 -9.43 17.87 -4.50
N GLU A 146 -9.11 16.99 -3.55
CA GLU A 146 -9.06 15.54 -3.75
C GLU A 146 -9.92 14.76 -2.74
N VAL A 147 -10.67 13.77 -3.22
CA VAL A 147 -11.42 12.81 -2.38
C VAL A 147 -10.89 11.40 -2.62
N ILE A 148 -10.52 10.71 -1.55
CA ILE A 148 -9.91 9.38 -1.61
C ILE A 148 -10.88 8.32 -1.11
N LEU A 149 -11.42 7.49 -2.00
CA LEU A 149 -12.28 6.36 -1.64
C LEU A 149 -11.44 5.24 -1.01
N THR A 150 -11.80 4.87 0.22
CA THR A 150 -11.05 3.89 1.04
C THR A 150 -11.99 3.25 2.09
N GLY A 151 -11.43 2.76 3.19
CA GLY A 151 -12.12 2.08 4.29
C GLY A 151 -11.57 0.67 4.41
N GLY A 152 -12.40 -0.32 4.12
CA GLY A 152 -11.97 -1.64 3.67
C GLY A 152 -11.48 -1.56 2.22
N ASP A 153 -12.22 -2.15 1.27
CA ASP A 153 -11.91 -2.01 -0.15
C ASP A 153 -13.13 -1.49 -0.96
N PRO A 154 -13.10 -0.25 -1.48
CA PRO A 154 -14.22 0.35 -2.18
C PRO A 154 -14.62 -0.38 -3.47
N LEU A 155 -13.72 -1.15 -4.11
CA LEU A 155 -14.02 -1.85 -5.36
C LEU A 155 -14.81 -3.15 -5.17
N ILE A 156 -15.15 -3.52 -3.93
CA ILE A 156 -16.13 -4.59 -3.68
C ILE A 156 -17.58 -4.12 -3.84
N LEU A 157 -17.81 -2.80 -3.92
CA LEU A 157 -19.12 -2.26 -4.15
C LEU A 157 -19.62 -2.67 -5.55
N ALA A 158 -20.92 -2.93 -5.64
CA ALA A 158 -21.55 -3.13 -6.94
C ALA A 158 -21.36 -1.87 -7.82
N PRO A 159 -21.12 -2.01 -9.14
CA PRO A 159 -20.78 -0.89 -10.02
C PRO A 159 -21.75 0.28 -9.97
N ASP A 160 -23.05 0.01 -9.86
CA ASP A 160 -24.13 0.99 -9.70
C ASP A 160 -24.01 1.81 -8.41
N LYS A 161 -23.67 1.18 -7.28
CA LYS A 161 -23.42 1.89 -6.01
C LYS A 161 -22.16 2.74 -6.07
N LEU A 162 -21.09 2.22 -6.69
CA LEU A 162 -19.85 2.97 -6.87
C LEU A 162 -20.07 4.19 -7.77
N ALA A 163 -20.77 3.99 -8.89
CA ALA A 163 -21.12 5.05 -9.84
C ALA A 163 -21.91 6.17 -9.16
N ALA A 164 -22.89 5.85 -8.30
CA ALA A 164 -23.67 6.85 -7.58
C ALA A 164 -22.79 7.77 -6.71
N VAL A 165 -21.81 7.22 -6.00
CA VAL A 165 -20.87 8.01 -5.19
C VAL A 165 -19.93 8.84 -6.08
N VAL A 166 -19.36 8.20 -7.09
CA VAL A 166 -18.41 8.83 -8.03
C VAL A 166 -19.06 9.99 -8.80
N GLN A 167 -20.29 9.82 -9.27
CA GLN A 167 -21.08 10.88 -9.92
C GLN A 167 -21.43 12.02 -8.95
N ALA A 168 -21.80 11.69 -7.72
CA ALA A 168 -22.09 12.72 -6.71
C ALA A 168 -20.85 13.58 -6.40
N LEU A 169 -19.65 12.98 -6.34
CA LEU A 169 -18.38 13.71 -6.25
C LEU A 169 -18.06 14.48 -7.54
N GLY A 170 -18.41 13.92 -8.70
CA GLY A 170 -18.32 14.57 -10.01
C GLY A 170 -19.12 15.88 -10.08
N ALA A 171 -20.26 15.98 -9.41
CA ALA A 171 -21.07 17.20 -9.37
C ALA A 171 -20.48 18.32 -8.49
N ILE A 172 -19.50 18.04 -7.62
CA ILE A 172 -18.91 19.04 -6.71
C ILE A 172 -17.82 19.82 -7.44
N ALA A 173 -18.04 21.09 -7.76
CA ALA A 173 -17.19 21.86 -8.67
C ALA A 173 -15.71 21.98 -8.26
N HIS A 174 -15.41 22.11 -6.95
CA HIS A 174 -14.04 22.25 -6.43
C HIS A 174 -13.26 20.95 -6.34
N VAL A 175 -13.94 19.80 -6.23
CA VAL A 175 -13.28 18.49 -6.28
C VAL A 175 -12.79 18.24 -7.69
N LYS A 176 -11.49 18.03 -7.90
CA LYS A 176 -10.88 17.77 -9.21
C LYS A 176 -10.35 16.36 -9.35
N VAL A 177 -10.04 15.72 -8.23
CA VAL A 177 -9.44 14.39 -8.19
C VAL A 177 -10.26 13.46 -7.31
N VAL A 178 -10.56 12.27 -7.83
CA VAL A 178 -11.04 11.14 -7.02
C VAL A 178 -10.00 10.02 -7.10
N ARG A 179 -9.48 9.60 -5.95
CA ARG A 179 -8.50 8.52 -5.88
C ARG A 179 -9.09 7.31 -5.17
N VAL A 180 -8.90 6.11 -5.69
CA VAL A 180 -9.45 4.88 -5.12
C VAL A 180 -8.32 4.00 -4.63
N HIS A 181 -8.32 3.62 -3.36
CA HIS A 181 -7.34 2.69 -2.80
C HIS A 181 -7.95 1.29 -2.77
N THR A 182 -7.28 0.31 -3.37
CA THR A 182 -7.84 -1.03 -3.53
C THR A 182 -6.76 -2.11 -3.59
N ARG A 183 -7.15 -3.32 -3.21
CA ARG A 183 -6.41 -4.57 -3.40
C ARG A 183 -7.18 -5.55 -4.32
N VAL A 184 -8.37 -5.18 -4.80
CA VAL A 184 -9.22 -6.03 -5.66
C VAL A 184 -8.49 -6.54 -6.90
N PRO A 185 -7.69 -5.76 -7.65
CA PRO A 185 -7.04 -6.29 -8.84
C PRO A 185 -6.13 -7.50 -8.60
N VAL A 186 -5.55 -7.65 -7.40
CA VAL A 186 -4.75 -8.84 -7.03
C VAL A 186 -5.57 -9.89 -6.28
N ALA A 187 -6.57 -9.48 -5.50
CA ALA A 187 -7.34 -10.38 -4.65
C ALA A 187 -8.51 -11.07 -5.37
N VAL A 188 -9.20 -10.34 -6.26
CA VAL A 188 -10.35 -10.81 -7.05
C VAL A 188 -10.26 -10.17 -8.44
N PRO A 189 -9.26 -10.53 -9.28
CA PRO A 189 -9.03 -9.87 -10.57
C PRO A 189 -10.27 -9.82 -11.47
N GLU A 190 -11.11 -10.87 -11.43
CA GLU A 190 -12.35 -10.99 -12.20
C GLU A 190 -13.41 -9.94 -11.84
N ALA A 191 -13.32 -9.31 -10.67
CA ALA A 191 -14.22 -8.23 -10.26
C ALA A 191 -13.99 -6.95 -11.06
N ILE A 192 -12.82 -6.78 -11.69
CA ILE A 192 -12.53 -5.64 -12.57
C ILE A 192 -13.20 -5.86 -13.93
N THR A 193 -14.52 -5.66 -13.94
CA THR A 193 -15.39 -5.74 -15.12
C THR A 193 -15.47 -4.41 -15.85
N ALA A 194 -15.93 -4.41 -17.11
CA ALA A 194 -16.19 -3.19 -17.86
C ALA A 194 -17.16 -2.24 -17.14
N ALA A 195 -18.18 -2.78 -16.48
CA ALA A 195 -19.13 -1.98 -15.70
C ALA A 195 -18.47 -1.29 -14.49
N LEU A 196 -17.57 -1.99 -13.78
CA LEU A 196 -16.83 -1.39 -12.67
C LEU A 196 -15.89 -0.28 -13.17
N VAL A 197 -15.16 -0.53 -14.27
CA VAL A 197 -14.26 0.46 -14.87
C VAL A 197 -15.04 1.70 -15.32
N GLU A 198 -16.22 1.54 -15.92
CA GLU A 198 -17.06 2.66 -16.31
C GLU A 198 -17.59 3.44 -15.10
N ALA A 199 -17.96 2.76 -14.01
CA ALA A 199 -18.41 3.39 -12.77
C ALA A 199 -17.37 4.32 -12.12
N LEU A 200 -16.08 4.18 -12.46
CA LEU A 200 -14.99 5.00 -11.95
C LEU A 200 -14.74 6.28 -12.76
N LYS A 201 -15.30 6.39 -13.97
CA LYS A 201 -15.05 7.55 -14.84
C LYS A 201 -15.85 8.76 -14.38
N ILE A 202 -15.19 9.92 -14.38
CA ILE A 202 -15.80 11.21 -14.08
C ILE A 202 -15.47 12.19 -15.21
N PRO A 203 -16.42 12.55 -16.08
CA PRO A 203 -16.17 13.53 -17.14
C PRO A 203 -15.59 14.84 -16.59
N GLY A 204 -14.47 15.29 -17.17
CA GLY A 204 -13.81 16.54 -16.80
C GLY A 204 -13.04 16.52 -15.47
N LYS A 205 -12.87 15.36 -14.84
CA LYS A 205 -12.09 15.19 -13.60
C LYS A 205 -11.14 13.99 -13.73
N ALA A 206 -10.12 13.95 -12.87
CA ALA A 206 -9.18 12.84 -12.85
C ALA A 206 -9.60 11.78 -11.84
N THR A 207 -9.66 10.53 -12.28
CA THR A 207 -9.75 9.37 -11.39
C THR A 207 -8.40 8.66 -11.35
N TYR A 208 -7.88 8.38 -10.16
CA TYR A 208 -6.67 7.57 -9.95
C TYR A 208 -7.02 6.30 -9.19
N VAL A 209 -6.32 5.20 -9.48
CA VAL A 209 -6.43 3.97 -8.68
C VAL A 209 -5.06 3.65 -8.07
N VAL A 210 -5.04 3.37 -6.78
CA VAL A 210 -3.83 2.94 -6.06
C VAL A 210 -3.98 1.47 -5.72
N LEU A 211 -3.16 0.64 -6.37
CA LEU A 211 -3.08 -0.79 -6.11
C LEU A 211 -2.25 -1.06 -4.85
N HIS A 212 -2.78 -1.84 -3.93
CA HIS A 212 -2.01 -2.41 -2.82
C HIS A 212 -1.48 -3.80 -3.16
N ALA A 213 -0.17 -3.96 -3.27
CA ALA A 213 0.50 -5.26 -3.34
C ALA A 213 1.88 -5.17 -2.67
N ASN A 214 2.36 -6.27 -2.06
CA ASN A 214 3.62 -6.27 -1.30
C ASN A 214 4.65 -7.26 -1.82
N HIS A 215 4.29 -8.19 -2.71
CA HIS A 215 5.20 -9.18 -3.26
C HIS A 215 5.00 -9.34 -4.78
N PRO A 216 6.05 -9.52 -5.60
CA PRO A 216 5.91 -9.64 -7.06
C PRO A 216 4.99 -10.78 -7.49
N ARG A 217 4.94 -11.88 -6.73
CA ARG A 217 4.01 -13.01 -6.96
C ARG A 217 2.53 -12.61 -6.97
N GLU A 218 2.14 -11.49 -6.34
CA GLU A 218 0.76 -11.00 -6.37
C GLU A 218 0.35 -10.47 -7.76
N LEU A 219 1.32 -10.01 -8.57
CA LEU A 219 1.10 -9.51 -9.92
C LEU A 219 1.09 -10.66 -10.94
N THR A 220 0.14 -11.58 -10.76
CA THR A 220 -0.20 -12.62 -11.75
C THR A 220 -0.64 -12.02 -13.08
N GLU A 221 -0.71 -12.84 -14.13
CA GLU A 221 -1.28 -12.43 -15.43
C GLU A 221 -2.70 -11.86 -15.28
N ASN A 222 -3.59 -12.58 -14.58
CA ASN A 222 -4.95 -12.11 -14.30
C ASN A 222 -4.97 -10.76 -13.56
N ALA A 223 -4.07 -10.55 -12.60
CA ALA A 223 -3.98 -9.29 -11.88
C ALA A 223 -3.46 -8.15 -12.77
N ARG A 224 -2.48 -8.44 -13.64
CA ARG A 224 -1.96 -7.49 -14.63
C ARG A 224 -3.01 -7.12 -15.66
N ASP A 225 -3.81 -8.07 -16.12
CA ASP A 225 -4.94 -7.83 -17.03
C ASP A 225 -6.02 -6.97 -16.37
N ALA A 226 -6.36 -7.25 -15.11
CA ALA A 226 -7.29 -6.45 -14.33
C ALA A 226 -6.81 -4.99 -14.19
N CYS A 227 -5.52 -4.80 -13.91
CA CYS A 227 -4.91 -3.46 -13.89
C CYS A 227 -4.91 -2.81 -15.29
N GLY A 228 -4.59 -3.60 -16.33
CA GLY A 228 -4.59 -3.17 -17.72
C GLY A 228 -5.93 -2.58 -18.15
N ARG A 229 -7.05 -3.22 -17.78
CA ARG A 229 -8.41 -2.70 -18.05
C ARG A 229 -8.67 -1.31 -17.47
N LEU A 230 -8.15 -1.02 -16.28
CA LEU A 230 -8.26 0.32 -15.67
C LEU A 230 -7.41 1.33 -16.44
N ILE A 231 -6.14 0.97 -16.70
CA ILE A 231 -5.18 1.83 -17.39
C ILE A 231 -5.61 2.14 -18.83
N ASP A 232 -6.06 1.13 -19.58
CA ASP A 232 -6.51 1.25 -20.97
C ASP A 232 -7.81 2.07 -21.09
N ALA A 233 -8.58 2.16 -20.01
CA ALA A 233 -9.73 3.07 -19.90
C ALA A 233 -9.33 4.51 -19.55
N GLY A 234 -8.03 4.81 -19.47
CA GLY A 234 -7.48 6.14 -19.19
C GLY A 234 -7.36 6.47 -17.70
N ILE A 235 -7.45 5.48 -16.79
CA ILE A 235 -7.32 5.67 -15.34
C ILE A 235 -5.86 5.42 -14.94
N PRO A 236 -5.07 6.45 -14.56
CA PRO A 236 -3.70 6.24 -14.13
C PRO A 236 -3.65 5.42 -12.85
N MET A 237 -2.70 4.48 -12.80
CA MET A 237 -2.49 3.63 -11.63
C MET A 237 -1.19 3.94 -10.90
N LEU A 238 -1.30 3.99 -9.58
CA LEU A 238 -0.20 4.08 -8.64
C LEU A 238 -0.14 2.79 -7.82
N SER A 239 0.97 2.51 -7.14
CA SER A 239 1.04 1.42 -6.16
C SER A 239 1.38 1.89 -4.76
N GLN A 240 0.84 1.17 -3.78
CA GLN A 240 1.25 1.25 -2.39
C GLN A 240 1.67 -0.14 -1.90
N SER A 241 2.78 -0.18 -1.18
CA SER A 241 3.27 -1.37 -0.49
C SER A 241 3.53 -1.01 0.98
N VAL A 242 3.55 -2.00 1.85
CA VAL A 242 4.01 -1.89 3.23
C VAL A 242 5.31 -2.69 3.33
N LEU A 243 6.31 -2.16 4.01
CA LEU A 243 7.55 -2.86 4.31
C LEU A 243 7.29 -3.88 5.42
N LEU A 244 7.34 -5.16 5.06
CA LEU A 244 6.93 -6.27 5.90
C LEU A 244 8.07 -7.28 6.04
N ARG A 245 8.37 -7.63 7.30
CA ARG A 245 9.40 -8.61 7.64
C ARG A 245 9.08 -9.98 7.07
N GLY A 246 10.04 -10.58 6.37
CA GLY A 246 9.89 -11.88 5.73
C GLY A 246 8.94 -11.86 4.52
N VAL A 247 8.66 -10.68 3.95
CA VAL A 247 7.83 -10.56 2.74
C VAL A 247 8.55 -9.74 1.68
N ASN A 248 9.00 -8.52 2.01
CA ASN A 248 9.64 -7.63 1.05
C ASN A 248 10.71 -6.74 1.69
N ASP A 249 11.28 -7.19 2.80
CA ASP A 249 12.31 -6.51 3.57
C ASP A 249 13.74 -6.74 3.05
N ASP A 250 13.88 -7.35 1.87
CA ASP A 250 15.12 -7.44 1.10
C ASP A 250 15.07 -6.63 -0.21
N ASP A 251 16.25 -6.23 -0.68
CA ASP A 251 16.38 -5.33 -1.83
C ASP A 251 16.11 -6.00 -3.17
N LYS A 252 16.30 -7.33 -3.28
CA LYS A 252 16.02 -8.08 -4.50
C LYS A 252 14.51 -8.18 -4.72
N THR A 253 13.77 -8.65 -3.72
CA THR A 253 12.31 -8.80 -3.78
C THR A 253 11.62 -7.45 -3.97
N LEU A 254 12.06 -6.43 -3.23
CA LEU A 254 11.50 -5.09 -3.37
C LEU A 254 11.80 -4.49 -4.75
N ALA A 255 13.02 -4.64 -5.28
CA ALA A 255 13.35 -4.18 -6.63
C ALA A 255 12.50 -4.88 -7.71
N GLU A 256 12.28 -6.20 -7.58
CA GLU A 256 11.43 -6.97 -8.48
C GLU A 256 9.98 -6.51 -8.43
N LEU A 257 9.43 -6.26 -7.23
CA LEU A 257 8.09 -5.71 -7.06
C LEU A 257 7.95 -4.35 -7.76
N MET A 258 8.88 -3.43 -7.51
CA MET A 258 8.83 -2.08 -8.08
C MET A 258 8.95 -2.09 -9.60
N ARG A 259 9.85 -2.91 -10.17
CA ARG A 259 9.94 -3.12 -11.62
C ARG A 259 8.68 -3.77 -12.19
N SER A 260 8.08 -4.72 -11.46
CA SER A 260 6.85 -5.38 -11.87
C SER A 260 5.66 -4.42 -11.95
N PHE A 261 5.56 -3.45 -11.04
CA PHE A 261 4.58 -2.36 -11.15
C PHE A 261 4.82 -1.53 -12.41
N VAL A 262 6.06 -1.06 -12.63
CA VAL A 262 6.39 -0.23 -13.79
C VAL A 262 6.10 -0.96 -15.10
N ALA A 263 6.48 -2.23 -15.21
CA ALA A 263 6.18 -3.07 -16.37
C ALA A 263 4.66 -3.24 -16.60
N ALA A 264 3.85 -3.19 -15.53
CA ALA A 264 2.39 -3.19 -15.62
C ALA A 264 1.78 -1.79 -15.84
N ARG A 265 2.60 -0.75 -16.10
CA ARG A 265 2.19 0.66 -16.23
C ARG A 265 1.58 1.24 -14.95
N ILE A 266 2.02 0.73 -13.79
CA ILE A 266 1.66 1.22 -12.45
C ILE A 266 2.87 1.94 -11.87
N LYS A 267 2.71 3.20 -11.45
CA LYS A 267 3.82 3.97 -10.86
C LYS A 267 4.00 3.61 -9.37
N PRO A 268 5.18 3.11 -8.94
CA PRO A 268 5.52 3.05 -7.53
C PRO A 268 5.34 4.39 -6.83
N TYR A 269 4.43 4.42 -5.85
CA TYR A 269 4.08 5.65 -5.13
C TYR A 269 4.61 5.62 -3.71
N TYR A 270 4.04 4.78 -2.84
CA TYR A 270 4.50 4.67 -1.45
C TYR A 270 4.97 3.27 -1.08
N LEU A 271 6.09 3.22 -0.37
CA LEU A 271 6.42 2.14 0.55
C LEU A 271 6.14 2.66 1.96
N HIS A 272 5.16 2.08 2.63
CA HIS A 272 4.81 2.43 3.99
C HIS A 272 5.70 1.68 4.97
N HIS A 273 6.24 2.38 5.95
CA HIS A 273 6.65 1.75 7.19
C HIS A 273 5.41 1.16 7.87
N GLY A 274 5.52 -0.01 8.49
CA GLY A 274 4.39 -0.64 9.16
C GLY A 274 3.78 0.28 10.21
N ASP A 275 2.45 0.33 10.29
CA ASP A 275 1.72 1.10 11.29
C ASP A 275 1.64 0.32 12.62
N LEU A 276 1.48 1.02 13.74
CA LEU A 276 1.47 0.45 15.09
C LEU A 276 0.11 -0.15 15.45
N ALA A 277 -0.42 -1.03 14.60
CA ALA A 277 -1.70 -1.68 14.82
C ALA A 277 -1.55 -2.92 15.73
N PRO A 278 -2.55 -3.25 16.56
CA PRO A 278 -2.44 -4.34 17.52
C PRO A 278 -2.13 -5.69 16.88
N GLY A 279 -1.17 -6.42 17.43
CA GLY A 279 -0.80 -7.75 16.96
C GLY A 279 -0.14 -7.75 15.58
N THR A 280 0.52 -6.65 15.18
CA THR A 280 1.26 -6.58 13.90
C THR A 280 2.77 -6.55 14.09
N GLY A 281 3.26 -6.43 15.33
CA GLY A 281 4.67 -6.41 15.72
C GLY A 281 5.58 -7.40 14.98
N HIS A 282 5.16 -8.66 14.87
CA HIS A 282 5.93 -9.73 14.21
C HIS A 282 6.19 -9.50 12.70
N LEU A 283 5.40 -8.64 12.03
CA LEU A 283 5.60 -8.26 10.62
C LEU A 283 6.34 -6.93 10.45
N ARG A 284 6.60 -6.20 11.55
CA ARG A 284 7.22 -4.88 11.49
C ARG A 284 8.74 -4.96 11.34
N THR A 285 9.26 -3.97 10.62
CA THR A 285 10.68 -3.63 10.55
C THR A 285 10.97 -2.41 11.42
N THR A 286 12.24 -2.11 11.64
CA THR A 286 12.71 -0.86 12.23
C THR A 286 12.91 0.19 11.15
N LEU A 287 12.88 1.48 11.53
CA LEU A 287 13.21 2.58 10.60
C LEU A 287 14.63 2.46 10.04
N ALA A 288 15.59 2.00 10.86
CA ALA A 288 16.97 1.77 10.44
C ALA A 288 17.06 0.70 9.34
N GLU A 289 16.37 -0.43 9.51
CA GLU A 289 16.28 -1.49 8.48
C GLU A 289 15.67 -0.93 7.18
N GLY A 290 14.56 -0.18 7.27
CA GLY A 290 13.89 0.41 6.12
C GLY A 290 14.75 1.46 5.39
N GLN A 291 15.43 2.34 6.11
CA GLN A 291 16.35 3.32 5.51
C GLN A 291 17.54 2.64 4.84
N ALA A 292 18.12 1.62 5.47
CA ALA A 292 19.21 0.83 4.88
C ALA A 292 18.74 0.11 3.60
N LEU A 293 17.53 -0.46 3.61
CA LEU A 293 16.93 -1.07 2.43
C LEU A 293 16.74 -0.06 1.29
N MET A 294 16.22 1.13 1.59
CA MET A 294 16.04 2.20 0.61
C MET A 294 17.38 2.69 0.03
N ARG A 295 18.46 2.71 0.82
CA ARG A 295 19.82 3.01 0.30
C ARG A 295 20.26 1.97 -0.73
N ARG A 296 20.04 0.68 -0.45
CA ARG A 296 20.40 -0.40 -1.38
C ARG A 296 19.51 -0.45 -2.62
N LEU A 297 18.25 -0.02 -2.50
CA LEU A 297 17.32 0.06 -3.62
C LEU A 297 17.74 1.16 -4.60
N ARG A 298 18.27 2.29 -4.09
CA ARG A 298 18.89 3.36 -4.90
C ARG A 298 20.06 2.78 -5.69
N GLY A 299 20.02 2.89 -7.01
CA GLY A 299 21.02 2.33 -7.92
C GLY A 299 20.65 0.94 -8.47
N ARG A 300 19.79 0.17 -7.79
CA ARG A 300 19.24 -1.08 -8.34
C ARG A 300 18.09 -0.81 -9.31
N VAL A 301 17.24 0.17 -9.01
CA VAL A 301 16.08 0.49 -9.85
C VAL A 301 16.17 1.91 -10.40
N SER A 302 15.51 2.16 -11.52
CA SER A 302 15.42 3.51 -12.09
C SER A 302 14.58 4.42 -11.20
N GLY A 303 14.73 5.74 -11.34
CA GLY A 303 13.88 6.72 -10.63
C GLY A 303 12.37 6.54 -10.90
N LEU A 304 12.01 5.95 -12.05
CA LEU A 304 10.62 5.59 -12.35
C LEU A 304 10.08 4.51 -11.40
N ALA A 305 10.93 3.56 -10.98
CA ALA A 305 10.59 2.48 -10.08
C ALA A 305 10.82 2.82 -8.59
N GLN A 306 11.45 3.94 -8.27
CA GLN A 306 11.72 4.33 -6.89
C GLN A 306 10.42 4.79 -6.18
N PRO A 307 9.98 4.13 -5.08
CA PRO A 307 8.89 4.61 -4.26
C PRO A 307 9.38 5.65 -3.25
N THR A 308 8.46 6.45 -2.70
CA THR A 308 8.75 7.24 -1.50
C THR A 308 8.54 6.39 -0.26
N TYR A 309 9.54 6.25 0.61
CA TYR A 309 9.42 5.55 1.88
C TYR A 309 8.83 6.47 2.95
N VAL A 310 7.66 6.13 3.48
CA VAL A 310 6.89 7.00 4.36
C VAL A 310 6.51 6.34 5.68
N LEU A 311 6.49 7.14 6.74
CA LEU A 311 5.90 6.80 8.03
C LEU A 311 4.60 7.59 8.20
N ASP A 312 3.49 6.94 8.50
CA ASP A 312 2.26 7.63 8.90
C ASP A 312 2.35 7.89 10.42
N LEU A 313 2.37 9.16 10.81
CA LEU A 313 2.58 9.54 12.20
C LEU A 313 1.31 9.29 13.03
N PRO A 314 1.45 8.76 14.26
CA PRO A 314 0.34 8.63 15.19
C PRO A 314 -0.39 9.95 15.44
N GLY A 315 -1.68 9.85 15.75
CA GLY A 315 -2.49 11.01 16.13
C GLY A 315 -2.90 11.92 14.97
N GLY A 316 -2.78 11.46 13.71
CA GLY A 316 -3.35 12.19 12.58
C GLY A 316 -2.37 13.13 11.86
N ALA A 317 -1.11 13.22 12.30
CA ALA A 317 -0.12 14.19 11.79
C ALA A 317 0.35 13.94 10.34
N GLY A 318 -0.12 12.87 9.70
CA GLY A 318 0.11 12.61 8.29
C GLY A 318 1.36 11.80 7.99
N LYS A 319 1.64 11.64 6.71
CA LYS A 319 2.70 10.82 6.15
C LYS A 319 3.94 11.67 6.00
N VAL A 320 5.05 11.22 6.56
CA VAL A 320 6.36 11.88 6.48
C VAL A 320 7.32 10.97 5.71
N PRO A 321 8.01 11.47 4.67
CA PRO A 321 9.11 10.76 4.06
C PRO A 321 10.22 10.50 5.08
N VAL A 322 10.59 9.22 5.25
CA VAL A 322 11.61 8.77 6.20
C VAL A 322 12.71 7.97 5.52
N GLY A 323 12.88 8.19 4.20
CA GLY A 323 13.98 7.62 3.43
C GLY A 323 15.36 8.08 3.91
N PRO A 324 16.43 7.47 3.39
CA PRO A 324 17.79 7.88 3.71
C PRO A 324 18.07 9.30 3.21
N THR A 325 18.90 10.02 3.96
CA THR A 325 19.49 11.29 3.52
C THR A 325 20.85 11.00 2.87
N HIS A 326 21.12 11.66 1.75
CA HIS A 326 22.37 11.53 0.98
C HIS A 326 23.20 12.81 0.98
N ALA A 327 22.79 13.83 1.71
CA ALA A 327 23.47 15.11 1.80
C ALA A 327 23.67 15.48 3.27
N VAL A 328 24.92 15.70 3.67
CA VAL A 328 25.30 16.11 5.03
C VAL A 328 26.03 17.46 4.93
N PRO A 329 25.63 18.50 5.68
CA PRO A 329 26.32 19.77 5.62
C PRO A 329 27.63 19.73 6.40
N VAL A 330 28.69 20.33 5.85
CA VAL A 330 30.02 20.37 6.47
C VAL A 330 30.14 21.56 7.41
N GLY A 331 29.82 21.39 8.69
CA GLY A 331 29.88 22.49 9.68
C GLY A 331 28.53 22.96 10.22
N GLY A 332 27.46 22.18 10.05
CA GLY A 332 26.15 22.39 10.70
C GLY A 332 25.02 22.79 9.74
N CYS A 333 23.78 22.82 10.26
CA CYS A 333 22.55 22.98 9.45
C CYS A 333 21.84 24.33 9.66
N GLU A 334 22.57 25.43 9.88
CA GLU A 334 21.92 26.74 10.08
C GLU A 334 21.57 27.44 8.74
N PRO A 335 20.51 28.26 8.68
CA PRO A 335 20.26 29.12 7.52
C PRO A 335 21.44 30.09 7.31
N GLY A 336 22.11 30.01 6.16
CA GLY A 336 23.41 30.68 5.93
C GLY A 336 24.62 29.88 6.40
N GLY A 337 24.42 28.61 6.75
CA GLY A 337 25.43 27.63 7.12
C GLY A 337 26.38 27.27 5.97
N PRO A 338 27.17 26.20 6.13
CA PRO A 338 28.37 25.98 5.35
C PRO A 338 28.12 25.94 3.85
N ALA A 339 29.03 26.58 3.12
CA ALA A 339 28.99 26.63 1.65
C ALA A 339 29.15 25.25 1.00
N HIS A 340 29.59 24.23 1.76
CA HIS A 340 29.92 22.90 1.27
C HIS A 340 29.11 21.79 1.94
N TRP A 341 28.81 20.76 1.15
CA TRP A 341 28.02 19.59 1.51
C TRP A 341 28.77 18.32 1.14
N GLU A 342 28.65 17.28 1.95
CA GLU A 342 29.05 15.93 1.63
C GLU A 342 27.86 15.18 1.02
N ILE A 343 27.99 14.75 -0.23
CA ILE A 343 26.97 14.07 -1.02
C ILE A 343 27.38 12.61 -1.25
N GLU A 344 26.55 11.67 -0.79
CA GLU A 344 26.75 10.23 -0.99
C GLU A 344 26.22 9.80 -2.37
N ASP A 345 27.09 9.31 -3.25
CA ASP A 345 26.71 8.77 -4.56
C ASP A 345 26.09 7.36 -4.47
N LEU A 346 25.76 6.76 -5.62
CA LEU A 346 25.11 5.45 -5.67
C LEU A 346 26.05 4.28 -5.28
N GLN A 347 27.37 4.47 -5.31
CA GLN A 347 28.36 3.52 -4.81
C GLN A 347 28.70 3.72 -3.33
N GLY A 348 28.10 4.72 -2.67
CA GLY A 348 28.40 5.05 -1.27
C GLY A 348 29.66 5.90 -1.11
N ARG A 349 30.21 6.47 -2.19
CA ARG A 349 31.34 7.41 -2.12
C ARG A 349 30.81 8.80 -1.78
N THR A 350 31.56 9.53 -0.97
CA THR A 350 31.23 10.90 -0.58
C THR A 350 31.92 11.90 -1.49
N HIS A 351 31.17 12.90 -1.96
CA HIS A 351 31.62 13.98 -2.83
C HIS A 351 31.34 15.32 -2.19
N THR A 352 32.28 16.27 -2.27
CA THR A 352 32.05 17.63 -1.77
C THR A 352 31.26 18.43 -2.82
N TYR A 353 30.24 19.18 -2.38
CA TYR A 353 29.43 20.05 -3.24
C TYR A 353 29.24 21.46 -2.63
N PRO A 354 29.55 22.56 -3.35
CA PRO A 354 30.13 22.56 -4.69
C PRO A 354 31.55 21.96 -4.66
N PRO A 355 31.97 21.32 -5.76
CA PRO A 355 33.29 20.70 -5.85
C PRO A 355 34.40 21.74 -5.63
N GLY A 356 35.48 21.31 -4.99
CA GLY A 356 36.69 22.12 -4.85
C GLY A 356 37.47 22.20 -6.17
N PRO A 357 38.48 23.08 -6.26
CA PRO A 357 39.33 23.19 -7.45
C PRO A 357 40.08 21.89 -7.82
N GLU A 358 40.27 21.00 -6.85
CA GLU A 358 40.97 19.72 -7.01
C GLU A 358 40.05 18.58 -7.47
N ASP A 359 38.72 18.76 -7.42
CA ASP A 359 37.71 17.77 -7.83
C ASP A 359 37.39 17.84 -9.34
N ALA A 360 38.33 18.35 -10.16
CA ALA A 360 38.15 18.49 -11.61
C ALA A 360 37.88 17.13 -12.29
N ASP A 361 36.99 17.14 -13.29
CA ASP A 361 36.43 15.94 -13.93
C ASP A 361 37.47 14.83 -14.16
N PRO A 362 37.23 13.59 -13.68
CA PRO A 362 38.04 12.47 -14.13
C PRO A 362 37.91 12.35 -15.65
N ALA A 363 39.04 12.19 -16.34
CA ALA A 363 39.04 11.89 -17.76
C ALA A 363 38.13 10.67 -18.00
N PRO A 364 37.29 10.66 -19.06
CA PRO A 364 36.42 9.53 -19.33
C PRO A 364 37.26 8.26 -19.47
N GLU A 365 37.06 7.29 -18.58
CA GLU A 365 37.61 5.95 -18.75
C GLU A 365 36.98 5.34 -20.02
N GLU A 366 37.82 4.95 -20.99
CA GLU A 366 37.41 4.42 -22.29
C GLU A 366 36.79 3.00 -22.24
N ASP A 367 36.63 2.40 -21.06
CA ASP A 367 36.26 0.99 -20.90
C ASP A 367 34.76 0.76 -20.60
N TRP A 368 33.88 1.25 -21.47
CA TRP A 368 32.54 0.68 -21.60
C TRP A 368 32.44 -0.22 -22.85
N ASP A 369 33.38 -1.17 -23.00
CA ASP A 369 33.27 -2.22 -24.02
C ASP A 369 32.40 -3.35 -23.44
N GLY A 370 31.08 -3.25 -23.64
CA GLY A 370 30.08 -4.23 -23.28
C GLY A 370 30.17 -5.53 -24.09
N ARG A 371 31.31 -6.23 -24.03
CA ARG A 371 31.47 -7.57 -24.61
C ARG A 371 31.40 -8.61 -23.52
N GLU A 372 30.32 -9.39 -23.59
CA GLU A 372 30.19 -10.68 -22.93
C GLU A 372 31.40 -11.55 -23.28
N SER A 373 32.13 -12.01 -22.27
CA SER A 373 33.10 -13.09 -22.43
C SER A 373 32.34 -14.41 -22.51
N GLU A 374 32.12 -14.92 -23.72
CA GLU A 374 31.87 -16.34 -23.95
C GLU A 374 33.15 -17.13 -23.65
N SER A 375 33.10 -17.99 -22.62
CA SER A 375 33.90 -19.22 -22.55
C SER A 375 33.27 -20.21 -21.57
#